data_AF-H6N4K6-F1
#
_entry.id   AF-H6N4K6-F1
#
_cell.length_a   1.000
_cell.length_b   1.000
_cell.length_c   1.000
_cell.angle_alpha   90.00
_cell.angle_beta   90.00
_cell.angle_gamma   90.00
#
_symmetry.space_group_name_H-M   'P 1'
#
loop_
_entity.id
_entity.type
_entity.pdbx_description
1 polymer ?
#
loop_
_entity_poly.entity_id
_entity_poly.type
_entity_poly.pdbx_seq_one_letter_code
_entity_poly.pdbx_strand_id
1 'polypeptide(L)' 'MIDRIVHHADVIALKGTSYRIKHTAIESLPSVDADREANSNP' A
#
# COMPACT_ATOMS: atom_id res chain seq x y z
N MET A 1 4.26 -13.45 14.68
CA MET A 1 3.53 -14.13 13.58
C MET A 1 4.19 -13.91 12.23
N ILE A 2 4.77 -12.73 11.96
CA ILE A 2 5.51 -12.45 10.71
C ILE A 2 6.79 -13.29 10.54
N ASP A 3 7.52 -13.55 11.64
CA ASP A 3 8.77 -14.32 11.67
C ASP A 3 8.69 -15.68 10.95
N ARG A 4 7.71 -16.53 11.33
CA ARG A 4 7.50 -17.83 10.70
C ARG A 4 7.04 -17.78 9.24
N ILE A 5 6.41 -16.67 8.82
CA ILE A 5 5.98 -16.47 7.43
C ILE A 5 7.18 -16.08 6.57
N VAL A 6 8.00 -15.14 7.05
CA VAL A 6 9.20 -14.66 6.34
C VAL A 6 10.25 -15.77 6.19
N HIS A 7 10.35 -16.68 7.16
CA HIS A 7 11.34 -17.77 7.10
C HIS A 7 11.17 -18.73 5.90
N HIS A 8 9.95 -18.92 5.39
CA HIS A 8 9.66 -19.84 4.30
C HIS A 8 9.15 -19.15 3.03
N ALA A 9 9.05 -17.81 3.02
CA ALA A 9 8.55 -17.05 1.88
C ALA A 9 9.69 -16.39 1.10
N ASP A 10 9.51 -16.26 -0.21
CA ASP A 10 10.30 -15.32 -1.00
C ASP A 10 9.71 -13.91 -0.86
N VAL A 11 10.55 -12.94 -0.52
CA VAL A 11 10.12 -11.59 -0.16
C VAL A 11 10.38 -10.65 -1.32
N ILE A 12 9.30 -10.24 -1.98
CA ILE A 12 9.37 -9.32 -3.11
C ILE A 12 8.88 -7.93 -2.68
N ALA A 13 9.77 -6.95 -2.78
CA ALA A 13 9.43 -5.55 -2.59
C ALA A 13 8.93 -4.94 -3.90
N LEU A 14 7.66 -4.51 -3.93
CA LEU A 14 7.04 -3.90 -5.11
C LEU A 14 6.99 -2.37 -4.96
N LYS A 15 7.14 -1.68 -6.09
CA LYS A 15 7.05 -0.21 -6.21
C LYS A 15 6.03 0.17 -7.28
N GLY A 16 5.62 1.43 -7.24
CA GLY A 16 4.67 2.01 -8.18
C GLY A 16 3.25 2.07 -7.62
N THR A 17 2.38 2.78 -8.33
CA THR A 17 0.98 2.93 -7.97
C THR A 17 0.16 1.73 -8.44
N SER A 18 -1.05 1.56 -7.89
CA SER A 18 -1.92 0.45 -8.25
C SER A 18 -2.23 0.46 -9.76
N TYR A 19 -2.09 -0.69 -10.40
CA TYR A 19 -2.43 -0.81 -11.83
C TYR A 19 -3.91 -0.45 -12.10
N ARG A 20 -4.79 -0.67 -11.12
CA ARG A 20 -6.22 -0.37 -11.22
C ARG A 20 -6.50 1.13 -11.39
N ILE A 21 -5.65 1.99 -10.83
CA ILE A 21 -5.84 3.45 -10.90
C ILE A 21 -5.11 4.08 -12.09
N LYS A 22 -4.25 3.33 -12.79
CA LYS A 22 -3.43 3.84 -13.91
C LYS A 22 -4.22 4.52 -15.03
N HIS A 23 -5.47 4.09 -15.23
CA HIS A 23 -6.36 4.63 -16.29
C HIS A 23 -7.54 5.42 -15.73
N THR A 24 -7.47 5.81 -14.47
CA THR A 24 -8.51 6.60 -13.82
C THR A 24 -7.93 7.98 -13.48
N ALA A 25 -8.79 8.98 -13.32
CA ALA A 25 -8.36 10.35 -13.06
C ALA A 25 -7.92 10.61 -11.60
N ILE A 26 -7.63 9.56 -10.82
CA ILE A 26 -7.22 9.65 -9.42
C ILE A 26 -5.76 9.19 -9.29
N GLU A 27 -4.94 9.97 -8.59
CA GLU A 27 -3.50 9.72 -8.45
C GLU A 27 -3.17 8.76 -7.30
N SER A 28 -4.10 8.59 -6.37
CA SER A 28 -3.95 7.78 -5.15
C SER A 28 -5.22 6.98 -4.88
N LEU A 29 -5.09 5.87 -4.16
CA LEU A 29 -6.25 5.12 -3.70
C LEU A 29 -6.93 5.89 -2.56
N PRO A 30 -8.27 6.01 -2.55
CA PRO A 30 -8.97 6.73 -1.48
C PRO A 30 -8.67 6.21 -0.06
N SER A 31 -8.37 4.92 0.08
CA SER A 31 -7.97 4.34 1.37
C SER A 31 -6.63 4.87 1.87
N VAL A 32 -5.68 5.08 0.96
CA VAL A 32 -4.34 5.61 1.29
C VAL A 32 -4.45 7.07 1.74
N ASP A 33 -5.34 7.83 1.11
CA ASP A 33 -5.59 9.22 1.49
C ASP A 33 -6.28 9.30 2.86
N ALA A 34 -7.27 8.44 3.11
CA ALA A 34 -7.92 8.32 4.42
C ALA A 34 -6.94 7.93 5.54
N ASP A 35 -6.03 6.98 5.29
CA ASP A 35 -4.98 6.59 6.25
C ASP A 35 -4.02 7.75 6.54
N ARG A 36 -3.69 8.55 5.51
CA ARG A 36 -2.81 9.72 5.65
C ARG A 36 -3.47 10.82 6.47
N GLU A 37 -4.74 11.11 6.22
CA GLU A 37 -5.51 12.11 6.95
C GLU A 37 -5.64 11.71 8.42
N ALA A 38 -6.00 10.46 8.69
CA ALA A 38 -6.08 9.90 10.04
C ALA A 38 -4.76 9.99 10.81
N ASN A 39 -3.62 9.84 10.13
CA ASN A 39 -2.29 9.93 10.75
C ASN A 39 -1.71 11.35 10.79
N SER A 40 -2.43 12.34 10.24
CA SER A 40 -2.01 13.75 10.23
C SER A 40 -2.63 14.60 11.34
N ASN A 41 -3.65 14.05 12.00
CA ASN A 41 -4.25 14.65 13.19
C ASN A 41 -3.65 13.99 14.45
N PRO A 42 -2.88 14.73 15.28
CA PRO A 42 -2.25 14.18 16.49
C PRO A 42 -3.26 13.78 17.56
#